data_AF-A0A317GVG3-F1
#
_entry.id   AF-A0A317GVG3-F1
#
_cell.length_a   1.000
_cell.length_b   1.000
_cell.length_c   1.000
_cell.angle_alpha   90.00
_cell.angle_beta   90.00
_cell.angle_gamma   90.00
#
_symmetry.space_group_name_H-M   'P 1'
#
loop_
_entity.id
_entity.type
_entity.pdbx_description
1 polymer ?
#
loop_
_entity_poly.entity_id
_entity_poly.type
_entity_poly.pdbx_seq_one_letter_code
_entity_poly.pdbx_strand_id
1 'polypeptide(L)'
;MILKQTAMKLALVCTVALVSLSGFAQGVITTPRVPSPAATVSQTVGISSVTVSYSRPSVKGRDIWGALVPYGWNKQGFGTNLDAPWRAGANENTVITFSHPAKVEGHEVPAGSYGLFFVINKDNTGEVILSRDYKSWGSFWYDPKSDLLRSNITIREIPLTEMLTFDFINQTKNSTELVLNWEKKQFPVKIEFDVDNIVMANAAEELKNTTGFTWQGYASAADYAMQNKTNLEQGMKWADQAVAQNKSFATLSVKAGLLNEMGNTAEGDKVMKEAVSMANEQELNLYGYNLLGNNQADKAIEIFILNTQKHPTSANCWDSLGEGYAKKGDKKNAIANFKKALSMNPPPNVKANSEKYLKQLGAM
;
A
#
# COMPACT_ATOMS: atom_id res chain seq x y z
N MET A 1 50.73 15.00 19.79
CA MET A 1 50.54 14.25 21.04
C MET A 1 49.07 14.36 21.45
N ILE A 2 48.30 13.26 21.25
CA ILE A 2 47.09 12.84 22.00
C ILE A 2 45.83 13.73 21.81
N LEU A 3 44.85 13.44 20.94
CA LEU A 3 43.87 12.33 20.85
C LEU A 3 42.95 12.15 22.07
N LYS A 4 41.62 12.31 21.85
CA LYS A 4 40.46 11.54 22.39
C LYS A 4 39.17 12.35 22.11
N GLN A 5 38.33 12.05 21.12
CA GLN A 5 37.38 10.92 21.00
C GLN A 5 36.62 10.56 22.28
N THR A 6 35.33 10.88 22.31
CA THR A 6 34.19 10.19 22.95
C THR A 6 32.95 11.06 22.73
N ALA A 7 31.73 10.60 22.49
CA ALA A 7 31.18 9.30 22.14
C ALA A 7 29.74 9.54 21.64
N MET A 8 29.35 8.72 20.69
CA MET A 8 28.00 8.50 20.19
C MET A 8 27.03 8.11 21.33
N LYS A 9 25.88 8.78 21.42
CA LYS A 9 24.65 8.19 21.98
C LYS A 9 23.44 8.58 21.14
N LEU A 10 23.07 7.59 20.34
CA LEU A 10 21.79 7.35 19.72
C LEU A 10 20.67 7.44 20.77
N ALA A 11 19.68 8.31 20.55
CA ALA A 11 18.34 8.19 21.14
C ALA A 11 17.37 9.00 20.27
N LEU A 12 16.99 8.44 19.13
CA LEU A 12 15.82 8.89 18.39
C LEU A 12 14.60 8.47 19.21
N VAL A 13 14.16 9.34 20.12
CA VAL A 13 12.90 9.18 20.83
C VAL A 13 11.80 9.46 19.82
N CYS A 14 11.15 8.39 19.35
CA CYS A 14 9.83 8.47 18.73
C CYS A 14 8.88 9.04 19.79
N THR A 15 8.63 10.34 19.76
CA THR A 15 7.57 10.95 20.54
C THR A 15 6.25 10.51 19.94
N VAL A 16 5.75 9.36 20.39
CA VAL A 16 4.33 9.05 20.36
C VAL A 16 3.66 10.18 21.13
N ALA A 17 2.98 11.08 20.42
CA ALA A 17 2.10 12.05 21.04
C ALA A 17 0.93 11.27 21.67
N LEU A 18 1.13 10.80 22.90
CA LEU A 18 0.04 10.46 23.80
C LEU A 18 -0.73 11.76 24.04
N VAL A 19 -1.85 11.92 23.33
CA VAL A 19 -2.87 12.90 23.69
C VAL A 19 -3.50 12.40 24.99
N SER A 20 -2.89 12.76 26.12
CA SER A 20 -3.52 12.68 27.43
C SER A 20 -4.59 13.75 27.50
N LEU A 21 -5.79 13.44 26.99
CA LEU A 21 -7.01 14.15 27.34
C LEU A 21 -7.35 13.81 28.79
N SER A 22 -6.79 14.58 29.72
CA SER A 22 -7.24 14.65 31.11
C SER A 22 -8.59 15.36 31.15
N GLY A 23 -9.64 14.69 30.69
CA GLY A 23 -11.01 15.12 30.90
C GLY A 23 -11.47 14.68 32.28
N PHE A 24 -11.77 15.65 33.15
CA PHE A 24 -12.46 15.40 34.41
C PHE A 24 -13.80 14.71 34.16
N ALA A 25 -13.89 13.40 34.40
CA ALA A 25 -15.15 12.69 34.55
C ALA A 25 -15.32 12.35 36.02
N GLN A 26 -16.29 13.00 36.66
CA GLN A 26 -16.72 12.66 38.01
C GLN A 26 -17.28 11.24 38.04
N GLY A 27 -16.61 10.35 38.77
CA GLY A 27 -17.22 9.34 39.64
C GLY A 27 -18.44 8.55 39.17
N VAL A 28 -18.46 8.04 37.94
CA VAL A 28 -19.33 6.90 37.57
C VAL A 28 -18.40 5.75 37.20
N ILE A 29 -18.53 4.60 37.88
CA ILE A 29 -17.82 3.38 37.48
C ILE A 29 -18.20 3.10 36.03
N THR A 30 -17.23 3.09 35.12
CA THR A 30 -17.43 2.66 33.73
C THR A 30 -17.85 1.20 33.75
N THR A 31 -19.14 0.93 33.50
CA THR A 31 -19.69 -0.43 33.43
C THR A 31 -19.66 -0.94 31.98
N PRO A 32 -19.57 -2.26 31.76
CA PRO A 32 -19.63 -2.84 30.42
C PRO A 32 -20.92 -2.46 29.70
N ARG A 33 -20.81 -2.05 28.43
CA ARG A 33 -21.96 -1.74 27.58
C ARG A 33 -22.73 -3.01 27.25
N VAL A 34 -23.80 -3.28 27.99
CA VAL A 34 -24.75 -4.36 27.73
C VAL A 34 -26.16 -3.75 27.76
N PRO A 35 -26.97 -3.87 26.70
CA PRO A 35 -26.79 -4.62 25.44
C PRO A 35 -26.05 -3.85 24.31
N SER A 36 -25.59 -4.60 23.30
CA SER A 36 -24.92 -4.11 22.06
C SER A 36 -23.55 -3.46 22.30
N PRO A 37 -22.49 -4.26 22.54
CA PRO A 37 -21.15 -3.73 22.78
C PRO A 37 -20.65 -2.94 21.57
N ALA A 38 -19.82 -1.92 21.83
CA ALA A 38 -19.14 -1.15 20.81
C ALA A 38 -18.02 -1.99 20.16
N ALA A 39 -17.75 -1.74 18.88
CA ALA A 39 -16.65 -2.32 18.15
C ALA A 39 -16.17 -1.38 17.05
N THR A 40 -14.93 -1.62 16.60
CA THR A 40 -14.32 -0.91 15.51
C THR A 40 -13.60 -1.90 14.60
N VAL A 41 -13.70 -1.70 13.28
CA VAL A 41 -12.90 -2.40 12.27
C VAL A 41 -12.22 -1.35 11.38
N SER A 42 -11.00 -1.62 10.94
CA SER A 42 -10.24 -0.71 10.09
C SER A 42 -9.48 -1.49 9.02
N GLN A 43 -9.38 -0.92 7.83
CA GLN A 43 -8.63 -1.48 6.70
C GLN A 43 -7.80 -0.40 6.03
N THR A 44 -6.54 -0.73 5.73
CA THR A 44 -5.63 0.11 4.95
C THR A 44 -5.62 -0.34 3.48
N VAL A 45 -5.75 0.60 2.55
CA VAL A 45 -5.63 0.43 1.10
C VAL A 45 -4.65 1.48 0.59
N GLY A 46 -3.50 1.04 0.06
CA GLY A 46 -2.37 1.96 -0.18
C GLY A 46 -1.86 2.57 1.13
N ILE A 47 -1.83 3.89 1.20
CA ILE A 47 -1.56 4.65 2.45
C ILE A 47 -2.83 5.26 3.07
N SER A 48 -3.99 4.91 2.53
CA SER A 48 -5.30 5.36 3.00
C SER A 48 -5.94 4.32 3.89
N SER A 49 -6.82 4.75 4.79
CA SER A 49 -7.51 3.88 5.73
C SER A 49 -9.00 4.23 5.78
N VAL A 50 -9.81 3.19 5.92
CA VAL A 50 -11.24 3.28 6.19
C VAL A 50 -11.52 2.57 7.51
N THR A 51 -12.24 3.25 8.40
CA THR A 51 -12.55 2.75 9.74
C THR A 51 -14.05 2.82 9.98
N VAL A 52 -14.65 1.75 10.49
CA VAL A 52 -16.06 1.70 10.88
C VAL A 52 -16.16 1.49 12.38
N SER A 53 -16.79 2.43 13.08
CA SER A 53 -17.10 2.35 14.51
C SER A 53 -18.60 2.17 14.69
N TYR A 54 -19.01 1.15 15.45
CA TYR A 54 -20.39 0.68 15.50
C TYR A 54 -20.73 -0.01 16.81
N SER A 55 -22.02 -0.22 17.08
CA SER A 55 -22.48 -1.12 18.15
C SER A 55 -23.14 -2.36 17.57
N ARG A 56 -22.90 -3.51 18.22
CA ARG A 56 -23.16 -4.84 17.66
C ARG A 56 -24.36 -5.54 18.32
N PRO A 57 -25.60 -5.36 17.85
CA PRO A 57 -26.74 -6.13 18.34
C PRO A 57 -26.63 -7.61 17.97
N SER A 58 -27.23 -8.47 18.80
CA SER A 58 -27.34 -9.92 18.56
C SER A 58 -28.72 -10.28 18.02
N VAL A 59 -28.85 -11.36 17.25
CA VAL A 59 -30.14 -11.84 16.72
C VAL A 59 -31.03 -12.31 17.88
N LYS A 60 -30.52 -13.18 18.76
CA LYS A 60 -31.23 -13.75 19.93
C LYS A 60 -32.57 -14.40 19.58
N GLY A 61 -32.64 -15.09 18.43
CA GLY A 61 -33.86 -15.77 17.97
C GLY A 61 -35.02 -14.84 17.60
N ARG A 62 -34.77 -13.54 17.38
CA ARG A 62 -35.78 -12.56 16.97
C ARG A 62 -35.87 -12.47 15.46
N ASP A 63 -37.04 -12.08 14.96
CA ASP A 63 -37.22 -11.66 13.58
C ASP A 63 -36.53 -10.32 13.35
N ILE A 64 -35.50 -10.32 12.50
CA ILE A 64 -34.70 -9.13 12.23
C ILE A 64 -35.32 -8.31 11.10
N TRP A 65 -35.48 -8.91 9.92
CA TRP A 65 -35.87 -8.19 8.71
C TRP A 65 -37.39 -8.08 8.58
N GLY A 66 -37.88 -6.87 8.33
CA GLY A 66 -39.32 -6.56 8.32
C GLY A 66 -39.94 -6.41 9.70
N ALA A 67 -39.17 -6.62 10.78
CA ALA A 67 -39.58 -6.42 12.16
C ALA A 67 -38.62 -5.46 12.87
N LEU A 68 -37.53 -5.95 13.48
CA LEU A 68 -36.57 -5.09 14.19
C LEU A 68 -35.90 -4.05 13.28
N VAL A 69 -35.56 -4.46 12.06
CA VAL A 69 -35.15 -3.61 10.95
C VAL A 69 -36.28 -3.66 9.93
N PRO A 70 -37.17 -2.66 9.90
CA PRO A 70 -38.24 -2.65 8.93
C PRO A 70 -37.70 -2.44 7.52
N TYR A 71 -38.41 -2.98 6.53
CA TYR A 71 -38.04 -2.82 5.13
C TYR A 71 -38.29 -1.39 4.66
N GLY A 72 -37.47 -0.92 3.72
CA GLY A 72 -37.55 0.42 3.15
C GLY A 72 -37.16 1.54 4.14
N TRP A 73 -37.59 2.74 3.78
CA TRP A 73 -37.49 3.92 4.62
C TRP A 73 -38.59 3.91 5.68
N ASN A 74 -38.26 4.30 6.93
CA ASN A 74 -39.20 4.16 8.04
C ASN A 74 -39.26 5.39 8.94
N LYS A 75 -40.47 5.81 9.30
CA LYS A 75 -40.70 6.83 10.33
C LYS A 75 -40.29 6.30 11.70
N GLN A 76 -39.40 7.04 12.34
CA GLN A 76 -39.03 6.74 13.71
C GLN A 76 -40.15 7.19 14.65
N GLY A 77 -40.45 6.40 15.69
CA GLY A 77 -41.48 6.75 16.68
C GLY A 77 -41.15 7.95 17.57
N PHE A 78 -39.96 8.54 17.39
CA PHE A 78 -39.43 9.70 18.09
C PHE A 78 -38.40 10.40 17.18
N GLY A 79 -38.14 11.70 17.36
CA GLY A 79 -37.13 12.45 16.60
C GLY A 79 -37.71 13.35 15.50
N THR A 80 -37.10 13.39 14.32
CA THR A 80 -37.43 14.36 13.24
C THR A 80 -38.80 14.13 12.59
N ASN A 81 -39.48 13.00 12.86
CA ASN A 81 -40.69 12.55 12.18
C ASN A 81 -40.56 12.37 10.65
N LEU A 82 -39.33 12.42 10.13
CA LEU A 82 -39.03 12.10 8.73
C LEU A 82 -38.85 10.59 8.56
N ASP A 83 -39.03 10.13 7.33
CA ASP A 83 -38.62 8.78 6.96
C ASP A 83 -37.09 8.68 7.05
N ALA A 84 -36.60 7.64 7.72
CA ALA A 84 -35.18 7.44 7.99
C ALA A 84 -34.71 6.03 7.58
N PRO A 85 -33.45 5.90 7.14
CA PRO A 85 -32.84 4.60 6.87
C PRO A 85 -32.37 3.94 8.17
N TRP A 86 -32.03 2.66 8.11
CA TRP A 86 -31.50 1.94 9.27
C TRP A 86 -30.04 2.34 9.54
N ARG A 87 -29.74 2.75 10.77
CA ARG A 87 -28.39 3.13 11.27
C ARG A 87 -27.30 2.06 11.22
N ALA A 88 -27.57 0.91 10.61
CA ALA A 88 -26.61 -0.17 10.41
C ALA A 88 -25.97 -0.71 11.71
N GLY A 89 -26.68 -0.64 12.83
CA GLY A 89 -26.14 -0.91 14.17
C GLY A 89 -27.14 -0.62 15.31
N ALA A 90 -26.63 -0.43 16.52
CA ALA A 90 -27.40 -0.08 17.71
C ALA A 90 -26.87 1.20 18.36
N ASN A 91 -27.70 1.82 19.22
CA ASN A 91 -27.38 3.02 19.97
C ASN A 91 -27.08 4.23 19.06
N GLU A 92 -25.85 4.75 19.07
CA GLU A 92 -25.41 5.86 18.21
C GLU A 92 -25.29 5.44 16.73
N ASN A 93 -25.05 6.42 15.86
CA ASN A 93 -24.76 6.15 14.46
C ASN A 93 -23.57 5.20 14.32
N THR A 94 -23.69 4.27 13.38
CA THR A 94 -22.50 3.65 12.80
C THR A 94 -21.74 4.74 12.05
N VAL A 95 -20.47 4.93 12.38
CA VAL A 95 -19.63 5.98 11.78
C VAL A 95 -18.57 5.32 10.92
N ILE A 96 -18.51 5.74 9.65
CA ILE A 96 -17.43 5.40 8.72
C ILE A 96 -16.52 6.60 8.54
N THR A 97 -15.21 6.39 8.65
CA THR A 97 -14.18 7.43 8.55
C THR A 97 -13.17 7.06 7.48
N PHE A 98 -12.89 7.99 6.58
CA PHE A 98 -11.89 7.88 5.52
C PHE A 98 -10.73 8.84 5.80
N SER A 99 -9.48 8.35 5.77
CA SER A 99 -8.31 9.21 5.96
C SER A 99 -7.94 10.05 4.74
N HIS A 100 -8.39 9.64 3.56
CA HIS A 100 -8.18 10.30 2.28
C HIS A 100 -9.49 10.30 1.47
N PRO A 101 -9.61 11.15 0.42
CA PRO A 101 -10.71 11.05 -0.52
C PRO A 101 -10.82 9.64 -1.12
N ALA A 102 -12.05 9.15 -1.26
CA ALA A 102 -12.37 7.81 -1.71
C ALA A 102 -13.53 7.84 -2.72
N LYS A 103 -13.77 6.70 -3.38
CA LYS A 103 -15.03 6.43 -4.07
C LYS A 103 -15.79 5.36 -3.31
N VAL A 104 -17.08 5.58 -3.10
CA VAL A 104 -18.00 4.60 -2.48
C VAL A 104 -19.10 4.30 -3.49
N GLU A 105 -19.20 3.05 -3.92
CA GLU A 105 -20.11 2.65 -5.00
C GLU A 105 -20.01 3.59 -6.23
N GLY A 106 -18.78 3.93 -6.61
CA GLY A 106 -18.48 4.83 -7.74
C GLY A 106 -18.65 6.33 -7.48
N HIS A 107 -19.17 6.75 -6.32
CA HIS A 107 -19.39 8.16 -5.98
C HIS A 107 -18.21 8.76 -5.21
N GLU A 108 -17.81 9.98 -5.55
CA GLU A 108 -16.73 10.69 -4.85
C GLU A 108 -17.11 11.03 -3.39
N VAL A 109 -16.21 10.71 -2.47
CA VAL A 109 -16.35 10.92 -1.02
C VAL A 109 -15.10 11.61 -0.50
N PRO A 110 -15.19 12.86 -0.02
CA PRO A 110 -14.06 13.52 0.62
C PRO A 110 -13.55 12.75 1.85
N ALA A 111 -12.30 13.00 2.24
CA ALA A 111 -11.80 12.53 3.52
C ALA A 111 -12.66 13.10 4.66
N GLY A 112 -12.95 12.29 5.67
CA GLY A 112 -13.83 12.71 6.76
C GLY A 112 -14.57 11.57 7.43
N SER A 113 -15.44 11.91 8.37
CA SER A 113 -16.33 10.96 9.06
C SER A 113 -17.77 11.19 8.63
N TYR A 114 -18.51 10.10 8.44
CA TYR A 114 -19.88 10.08 7.95
C TYR A 114 -20.72 9.06 8.70
N GLY A 115 -22.01 9.35 8.86
CA GLY A 115 -22.98 8.37 9.35
C GLY A 115 -23.27 7.37 8.26
N LEU A 116 -23.09 6.08 8.55
CA LEU A 116 -23.36 4.98 7.63
C LEU A 116 -24.74 4.40 7.91
N PHE A 117 -25.60 4.44 6.90
CA PHE A 117 -26.95 3.89 6.95
C PHE A 117 -27.20 2.94 5.78
N PHE A 118 -28.15 2.03 5.99
CA PHE A 118 -28.65 1.15 4.94
C PHE A 118 -30.17 1.19 4.85
N VAL A 119 -30.67 0.96 3.64
CA VAL A 119 -32.04 0.57 3.38
C VAL A 119 -32.02 -0.85 2.85
N ILE A 120 -32.98 -1.67 3.28
CA ILE A 120 -33.18 -3.02 2.76
C ILE A 120 -34.63 -3.16 2.30
N ASN A 121 -34.83 -3.72 1.12
CA ASN A 121 -36.14 -4.04 0.56
C ASN A 121 -36.39 -5.55 0.65
N LYS A 122 -37.65 -5.96 0.44
CA LYS A 122 -38.07 -7.37 0.54
C LYS A 122 -37.39 -8.29 -0.49
N ASP A 123 -36.97 -7.73 -1.62
CA ASP A 123 -36.35 -8.43 -2.74
C ASP A 123 -34.80 -8.44 -2.65
N ASN A 124 -34.23 -8.14 -1.48
CA ASN A 124 -32.79 -8.02 -1.25
C ASN A 124 -32.10 -6.92 -2.07
N THR A 125 -32.85 -5.97 -2.63
CA THR A 125 -32.29 -4.69 -3.07
C THR A 125 -32.21 -3.73 -1.88
N GLY A 126 -31.38 -2.70 -1.99
CA GLY A 126 -31.23 -1.73 -0.91
C GLY A 126 -30.42 -0.52 -1.32
N GLU A 127 -30.10 0.31 -0.34
CA GLU A 127 -29.28 1.50 -0.51
C GLU A 127 -28.21 1.55 0.58
N VAL A 128 -27.01 2.02 0.22
CA VAL A 128 -26.04 2.56 1.17
C VAL A 128 -26.15 4.08 1.17
N ILE A 129 -26.14 4.69 2.35
CA ILE A 129 -26.21 6.14 2.53
C ILE A 129 -25.07 6.59 3.43
N LEU A 130 -24.36 7.64 3.01
CA LEU A 130 -23.42 8.37 3.85
C LEU A 130 -23.99 9.75 4.17
N SER A 131 -24.15 10.05 5.45
CA SER A 131 -24.60 11.36 5.94
C SER A 131 -23.46 12.16 6.56
N ARG A 132 -23.43 13.47 6.31
CA ARG A 132 -22.52 14.41 6.96
C ARG A 132 -22.81 14.58 8.46
N ASP A 133 -24.02 14.25 8.90
CA ASP A 133 -24.35 14.18 10.33
C ASP A 133 -24.07 12.77 10.88
N TYR A 134 -22.91 12.63 11.51
CA TYR A 134 -22.43 11.37 12.08
C TYR A 134 -22.43 11.35 13.62
N LYS A 135 -22.80 12.46 14.28
CA LYS A 135 -22.78 12.58 15.74
C LYS A 135 -24.15 12.33 16.37
N SER A 136 -25.19 12.27 15.56
CA SER A 136 -26.55 12.00 15.97
C SER A 136 -26.77 10.59 16.56
N TRP A 137 -27.77 10.50 17.42
CA TRP A 137 -28.19 9.25 18.02
C TRP A 137 -28.99 8.39 17.03
N GLY A 138 -28.29 7.63 16.21
CA GLY A 138 -28.93 6.71 15.27
C GLY A 138 -29.81 7.43 14.24
N SER A 139 -30.83 6.71 13.77
CA SER A 139 -31.79 7.19 12.76
C SER A 139 -32.78 8.26 13.26
N PHE A 140 -32.85 8.54 14.57
CA PHE A 140 -33.90 9.42 15.13
C PHE A 140 -33.80 10.86 14.64
N TRP A 141 -32.57 11.34 14.45
CA TRP A 141 -32.29 12.71 14.01
C TRP A 141 -31.87 12.78 12.55
N TYR A 142 -32.12 11.71 11.80
CA TYR A 142 -31.76 11.66 10.40
C TYR A 142 -32.46 12.77 9.60
N ASP A 143 -31.68 13.49 8.80
CA ASP A 143 -32.14 14.50 7.85
C ASP A 143 -31.55 14.20 6.46
N PRO A 144 -32.39 13.89 5.45
CA PRO A 144 -31.97 13.72 4.06
C PRO A 144 -31.07 14.83 3.51
N LYS A 145 -31.23 16.07 3.99
CA LYS A 145 -30.41 17.22 3.54
C LYS A 145 -28.95 17.09 3.92
N SER A 146 -28.64 16.25 4.89
CA SER A 146 -27.28 15.99 5.35
C SER A 146 -26.59 14.87 4.55
N ASP A 147 -27.29 14.19 3.65
CA ASP A 147 -26.70 13.14 2.83
C ASP A 147 -25.57 13.69 1.95
N LEU A 148 -24.43 13.02 2.02
CA LEU A 148 -23.35 13.17 1.05
C LEU A 148 -23.66 12.34 -0.19
N LEU A 149 -24.09 11.09 -0.03
CA LEU A 149 -24.43 10.20 -1.12
C LEU A 149 -25.48 9.17 -0.73
N ARG A 150 -26.16 8.65 -1.74
CA ARG A 150 -26.94 7.41 -1.71
C ARG A 150 -26.56 6.59 -2.91
N SER A 151 -26.43 5.27 -2.75
CA SER A 151 -26.20 4.37 -3.87
C SER A 151 -26.94 3.06 -3.67
N ASN A 152 -27.40 2.46 -4.77
CA ASN A 152 -28.08 1.17 -4.72
C ASN A 152 -27.07 0.05 -4.46
N ILE A 153 -27.46 -0.90 -3.63
CA ILE A 153 -26.69 -2.13 -3.36
C ILE A 153 -27.59 -3.35 -3.47
N THR A 154 -26.98 -4.52 -3.69
CA THR A 154 -27.67 -5.81 -3.65
C THR A 154 -27.18 -6.60 -2.44
N ILE A 155 -28.12 -6.97 -1.56
CA ILE A 155 -27.85 -7.74 -0.35
C ILE A 155 -27.65 -9.20 -0.73
N ARG A 156 -26.64 -9.84 -0.13
CA ARG A 156 -26.33 -11.26 -0.34
C ARG A 156 -26.88 -12.08 0.83
N GLU A 157 -27.31 -13.30 0.53
CA GLU A 157 -27.61 -14.30 1.58
C GLU A 157 -26.30 -14.95 2.05
N ILE A 158 -26.16 -15.13 3.35
CA ILE A 158 -25.01 -15.76 4.01
C ILE A 158 -25.47 -16.70 5.12
N PRO A 159 -24.60 -17.59 5.63
CA PRO A 159 -24.86 -18.32 6.87
C PRO A 159 -25.12 -17.39 8.05
N LEU A 160 -25.80 -17.91 9.08
CA LEU A 160 -26.18 -17.15 10.27
C LEU A 160 -24.97 -16.49 10.94
N THR A 161 -25.05 -15.17 11.07
CA THR A 161 -24.16 -14.31 11.85
C THR A 161 -24.92 -13.76 13.04
N GLU A 162 -24.70 -14.36 14.21
CA GLU A 162 -25.46 -14.06 15.44
C GLU A 162 -25.30 -12.61 15.91
N MET A 163 -24.11 -12.04 15.78
CA MET A 163 -23.81 -10.68 16.21
C MET A 163 -23.43 -9.83 15.00
N LEU A 164 -24.09 -8.68 14.81
CA LEU A 164 -23.82 -7.77 13.70
C LEU A 164 -22.33 -7.46 13.64
N THR A 165 -21.71 -7.65 12.48
CA THR A 165 -20.26 -7.50 12.29
C THR A 165 -19.99 -6.74 11.01
N PHE A 166 -19.05 -5.80 11.05
CA PHE A 166 -18.43 -5.26 9.84
C PHE A 166 -17.08 -5.91 9.59
N ASP A 167 -16.76 -6.16 8.33
CA ASP A 167 -15.49 -6.70 7.87
C ASP A 167 -15.10 -6.11 6.51
N PHE A 168 -13.84 -6.30 6.09
CA PHE A 168 -13.34 -5.91 4.78
C PHE A 168 -12.87 -7.13 4.00
N ILE A 169 -13.39 -7.31 2.79
CA ILE A 169 -13.06 -8.44 1.92
C ILE A 169 -12.66 -7.96 0.53
N ASN A 170 -12.21 -8.88 -0.33
CA ASN A 170 -11.91 -8.60 -1.74
C ASN A 170 -10.89 -7.46 -1.95
N GLN A 171 -9.86 -7.40 -1.10
CA GLN A 171 -8.84 -6.36 -1.18
C GLN A 171 -8.00 -6.46 -2.47
N THR A 172 -7.75 -5.31 -3.09
CA THR A 172 -6.83 -5.15 -4.22
C THR A 172 -5.83 -4.02 -3.93
N LYS A 173 -5.01 -3.63 -4.93
CA LYS A 173 -4.10 -2.47 -4.81
C LYS A 173 -4.86 -1.19 -4.43
N ASN A 174 -6.05 -0.97 -5.00
CA ASN A 174 -6.75 0.32 -4.95
C ASN A 174 -8.17 0.24 -4.37
N SER A 175 -8.66 -0.94 -3.99
CA SER A 175 -10.03 -1.10 -3.51
C SER A 175 -10.19 -2.20 -2.48
N THR A 176 -11.31 -2.15 -1.76
CA THR A 176 -11.79 -3.17 -0.82
C THR A 176 -13.33 -3.17 -0.84
N GLU A 177 -13.94 -4.22 -0.35
CA GLU A 177 -15.38 -4.30 -0.13
C GLU A 177 -15.69 -4.34 1.37
N LEU A 178 -16.29 -3.29 1.88
CA LEU A 178 -16.86 -3.27 3.23
C LEU A 178 -18.11 -4.14 3.24
N VAL A 179 -18.23 -5.05 4.20
CA VAL A 179 -19.41 -5.89 4.37
C VAL A 179 -19.97 -5.77 5.77
N LEU A 180 -21.27 -5.48 5.89
CA LEU A 180 -22.04 -5.73 7.12
C LEU A 180 -22.61 -7.14 7.05
N ASN A 181 -22.29 -8.00 8.01
CA ASN A 181 -22.85 -9.33 8.18
C ASN A 181 -23.73 -9.36 9.43
N TRP A 182 -25.01 -9.69 9.28
CA TRP A 182 -25.91 -9.91 10.42
C TRP A 182 -27.08 -10.80 10.04
N GLU A 183 -27.45 -11.70 10.94
CA GLU A 183 -28.39 -12.77 10.64
C GLU A 183 -27.90 -13.51 9.37
N LYS A 184 -28.70 -13.68 8.34
CA LYS A 184 -28.35 -14.35 7.09
C LYS A 184 -28.13 -13.35 5.95
N LYS A 185 -27.92 -12.07 6.26
CA LYS A 185 -27.75 -11.02 5.24
C LYS A 185 -26.36 -10.40 5.31
N GLN A 186 -25.82 -10.12 4.12
CA GLN A 186 -24.59 -9.38 3.92
C GLN A 186 -24.85 -8.14 3.05
N PHE A 187 -24.37 -6.97 3.50
CA PHE A 187 -24.50 -5.70 2.78
C PHE A 187 -23.11 -5.30 2.26
N PRO A 188 -22.79 -5.60 0.99
CA PRO A 188 -21.52 -5.21 0.38
C PRO A 188 -21.53 -3.74 -0.05
N VAL A 189 -20.40 -3.07 0.19
CA VAL A 189 -20.12 -1.70 -0.25
C VAL A 189 -18.68 -1.62 -0.76
N LYS A 190 -18.51 -1.42 -2.06
CA LYS A 190 -17.22 -1.22 -2.71
C LYS A 190 -16.66 0.16 -2.36
N ILE A 191 -15.40 0.17 -1.95
CA ILE A 191 -14.64 1.37 -1.59
C ILE A 191 -13.34 1.37 -2.39
N GLU A 192 -13.04 2.49 -3.04
CA GLU A 192 -11.84 2.65 -3.86
C GLU A 192 -11.07 3.91 -3.45
N PHE A 193 -9.74 3.85 -3.52
CA PHE A 193 -8.86 4.99 -3.31
C PHE A 193 -8.01 5.21 -4.55
N ASP A 194 -7.77 6.47 -4.91
CA ASP A 194 -6.81 6.84 -5.93
C ASP A 194 -5.39 6.79 -5.36
N VAL A 195 -4.91 5.56 -5.13
CA VAL A 195 -3.67 5.29 -4.39
C VAL A 195 -2.48 6.01 -5.01
N ASP A 196 -2.39 6.02 -6.34
CA ASP A 196 -1.23 6.62 -7.02
C ASP A 196 -1.20 8.13 -6.83
N ASN A 197 -2.33 8.84 -6.99
CA ASN A 197 -2.37 10.27 -6.75
C ASN A 197 -2.20 10.63 -5.26
N ILE A 198 -2.73 9.80 -4.35
CA ILE A 198 -2.57 9.98 -2.91
C ILE A 198 -1.09 9.85 -2.50
N VAL A 199 -0.39 8.80 -2.97
CA VAL A 199 1.04 8.62 -2.68
C VAL A 199 1.87 9.76 -3.26
N MET A 200 1.58 10.19 -4.50
CA MET A 200 2.28 11.31 -5.14
C MET A 200 2.08 12.63 -4.38
N ALA A 201 0.87 12.91 -3.89
CA ALA A 201 0.59 14.09 -3.07
C ALA A 201 1.30 14.01 -1.71
N ASN A 202 1.29 12.84 -1.05
CA ASN A 202 1.99 12.64 0.21
C ASN A 202 3.50 12.84 0.05
N ALA A 203 4.10 12.25 -0.98
CA ALA A 203 5.52 12.44 -1.30
C ALA A 203 5.85 13.92 -1.53
N ALA A 204 5.01 14.66 -2.25
CA ALA A 204 5.21 16.08 -2.47
C ALA A 204 5.27 16.90 -1.17
N GLU A 205 4.48 16.55 -0.16
CA GLU A 205 4.54 17.20 1.15
C GLU A 205 5.75 16.73 1.98
N GLU A 206 6.03 15.43 2.04
CA GLU A 206 7.17 14.90 2.80
C GLU A 206 8.52 15.45 2.32
N LEU A 207 8.69 15.62 1.01
CA LEU A 207 9.89 16.16 0.38
C LEU A 207 10.17 17.64 0.70
N LYS A 208 9.20 18.38 1.24
CA LYS A 208 9.41 19.76 1.70
C LYS A 208 10.04 19.84 3.08
N ASN A 209 9.98 18.75 3.85
CA ASN A 209 10.44 18.72 5.24
C ASN A 209 11.92 18.34 5.31
N THR A 210 12.62 18.74 6.37
CA THR A 210 14.07 18.48 6.52
C THR A 210 14.46 17.00 6.45
N THR A 211 13.56 16.10 6.87
CA THR A 211 13.77 14.65 6.78
C THR A 211 13.62 14.12 5.35
N GLY A 212 12.68 14.65 4.58
CA GLY A 212 12.39 14.20 3.22
C GLY A 212 13.20 14.90 2.14
N PHE A 213 13.72 16.10 2.39
CA PHE A 213 14.56 16.89 1.49
C PHE A 213 15.98 16.27 1.36
N THR A 214 16.05 15.08 0.79
CA THR A 214 17.27 14.31 0.56
C THR A 214 17.23 13.67 -0.82
N TRP A 215 18.38 13.36 -1.39
CA TRP A 215 18.44 12.70 -2.69
C TRP A 215 17.73 11.33 -2.65
N GLN A 216 17.74 10.63 -1.51
CA GLN A 216 17.02 9.36 -1.33
C GLN A 216 15.52 9.56 -1.38
N GLY A 217 14.99 10.58 -0.70
CA GLY A 217 13.57 10.92 -0.73
C GLY A 217 13.13 11.22 -2.17
N TYR A 218 13.84 12.13 -2.84
CA TYR A 218 13.54 12.50 -4.22
C TYR A 218 13.63 11.31 -5.18
N ALA A 219 14.67 10.48 -5.06
CA ALA A 219 14.84 9.29 -5.88
C ALA A 219 13.72 8.26 -5.62
N SER A 220 13.32 8.04 -4.37
CA SER A 220 12.24 7.11 -4.02
C SER A 220 10.89 7.57 -4.58
N ALA A 221 10.59 8.87 -4.52
CA ALA A 221 9.35 9.41 -5.06
C ALA A 221 9.32 9.35 -6.60
N ALA A 222 10.47 9.63 -7.24
CA ALA A 222 10.64 9.48 -8.68
C ALA A 222 10.52 8.01 -9.14
N ASP A 223 11.09 7.08 -8.38
CA ASP A 223 11.00 5.64 -8.62
C ASP A 223 9.56 5.13 -8.48
N TYR A 224 8.80 5.61 -7.48
CA TYR A 224 7.38 5.30 -7.37
C TYR A 224 6.59 5.71 -8.62
N ALA A 225 6.80 6.94 -9.09
CA ALA A 225 6.18 7.46 -10.31
C ALA A 225 6.51 6.58 -11.54
N MET A 226 7.77 6.19 -11.67
CA MET A 226 8.26 5.32 -12.73
C MET A 226 7.62 3.93 -12.70
N GLN A 227 7.69 3.23 -11.55
CA GLN A 227 7.20 1.86 -11.42
C GLN A 227 5.69 1.74 -11.62
N ASN A 228 4.94 2.75 -11.17
CA ASN A 228 3.48 2.80 -11.31
C ASN A 228 3.01 3.50 -12.58
N LYS A 229 3.95 3.97 -13.44
CA LYS A 229 3.67 4.68 -14.70
C LYS A 229 2.70 5.85 -14.52
N THR A 230 2.87 6.58 -13.42
CA THR A 230 1.98 7.65 -12.99
C THR A 230 2.78 8.92 -12.78
N ASN A 231 2.20 10.08 -13.13
CA ASN A 231 2.79 11.39 -12.86
C ASN A 231 4.28 11.50 -13.30
N LEU A 232 4.63 10.90 -14.45
CA LEU A 232 6.03 10.75 -14.91
C LEU A 232 6.78 12.08 -15.02
N GLU A 233 6.11 13.16 -15.42
CA GLU A 233 6.70 14.51 -15.47
C GLU A 233 7.12 15.01 -14.09
N GLN A 234 6.31 14.76 -13.06
CA GLN A 234 6.65 15.12 -11.69
C GLN A 234 7.76 14.21 -11.15
N GLY A 235 7.70 12.92 -11.48
CA GLY A 235 8.79 11.97 -11.21
C GLY A 235 10.11 12.44 -11.80
N MET A 236 10.11 12.95 -13.05
CA MET A 236 11.31 13.50 -13.70
C MET A 236 11.89 14.70 -12.94
N LYS A 237 11.03 15.64 -12.49
CA LYS A 237 11.47 16.77 -11.68
C LYS A 237 12.16 16.31 -10.39
N TRP A 238 11.62 15.30 -9.72
CA TRP A 238 12.24 14.75 -8.52
C TRP A 238 13.52 13.98 -8.83
N ALA A 239 13.58 13.23 -9.94
CA ALA A 239 14.80 12.59 -10.39
C ALA A 239 15.92 13.62 -10.66
N ASP A 240 15.58 14.76 -11.28
CA ASP A 240 16.52 15.86 -11.49
C ASP A 240 17.01 16.46 -10.17
N GLN A 241 16.13 16.65 -9.17
CA GLN A 241 16.53 17.08 -7.83
C GLN A 241 17.47 16.06 -7.15
N ALA A 242 17.15 14.77 -7.25
CA ALA A 242 17.99 13.71 -6.70
C ALA A 242 19.39 13.69 -7.33
N VAL A 243 19.47 13.79 -8.66
CA VAL A 243 20.74 13.86 -9.40
C VAL A 243 21.52 15.12 -9.04
N ALA A 244 20.86 16.27 -8.89
CA ALA A 244 21.51 17.52 -8.51
C ALA A 244 22.13 17.45 -7.10
N GLN A 245 21.49 16.77 -6.16
CA GLN A 245 22.02 16.57 -4.81
C GLN A 245 23.11 15.50 -4.74
N ASN A 246 22.93 14.38 -5.45
CA ASN A 246 23.87 13.28 -5.48
C ASN A 246 23.84 12.55 -6.82
N LYS A 247 24.69 12.96 -7.75
CA LYS A 247 24.87 12.27 -9.03
C LYS A 247 25.57 10.94 -8.80
N SER A 248 24.83 9.85 -8.98
CA SER A 248 25.30 8.48 -8.70
C SER A 248 24.62 7.48 -9.65
N PHE A 249 25.08 6.23 -9.63
CA PHE A 249 24.42 5.14 -10.36
C PHE A 249 22.92 5.08 -10.02
N ALA A 250 22.56 5.14 -8.74
CA ALA A 250 21.18 5.06 -8.29
C ALA A 250 20.28 6.17 -8.85
N THR A 251 20.70 7.45 -8.71
CA THR A 251 19.88 8.59 -9.12
C THR A 251 19.76 8.69 -10.65
N LEU A 252 20.85 8.40 -11.38
CA LEU A 252 20.82 8.37 -12.84
C LEU A 252 20.01 7.18 -13.38
N SER A 253 20.02 6.02 -12.71
CA SER A 253 19.22 4.86 -13.12
C SER A 253 17.72 5.14 -13.07
N VAL A 254 17.24 5.79 -11.99
CA VAL A 254 15.84 6.21 -11.87
C VAL A 254 15.48 7.20 -12.98
N LYS A 255 16.35 8.20 -13.23
CA LYS A 255 16.15 9.17 -14.31
C LYS A 255 16.09 8.50 -15.69
N ALA A 256 17.00 7.56 -15.96
CA ALA A 256 17.03 6.80 -17.21
C ALA A 256 15.75 5.97 -17.40
N GLY A 257 15.28 5.30 -16.35
CA GLY A 257 14.03 4.54 -16.40
C GLY A 257 12.81 5.43 -16.62
N LEU A 258 12.74 6.60 -15.99
CA LEU A 258 11.68 7.58 -16.27
C LEU A 258 11.71 8.07 -17.71
N LEU A 259 12.88 8.37 -18.27
CA LEU A 259 13.02 8.75 -19.68
C LEU A 259 12.48 7.65 -20.60
N ASN A 260 12.76 6.38 -20.29
CA ASN A 260 12.25 5.24 -21.03
C ASN A 260 10.72 5.13 -20.95
N GLU A 261 10.14 5.26 -19.74
CA GLU A 261 8.67 5.24 -19.54
C GLU A 261 7.97 6.43 -20.23
N MET A 262 8.66 7.56 -20.38
CA MET A 262 8.19 8.72 -21.16
C MET A 262 8.43 8.58 -22.67
N GLY A 263 8.98 7.46 -23.13
CA GLY A 263 9.26 7.18 -24.55
C GLY A 263 10.55 7.83 -25.09
N ASN A 264 11.33 8.52 -24.26
CA ASN A 264 12.63 9.11 -24.64
C ASN A 264 13.78 8.11 -24.40
N THR A 265 13.70 6.96 -25.08
CA THR A 265 14.61 5.84 -24.84
C THR A 265 16.06 6.14 -25.21
N ALA A 266 16.30 6.94 -26.25
CA ALA A 266 17.66 7.29 -26.67
C ALA A 266 18.42 8.11 -25.60
N GLU A 267 17.74 9.09 -24.99
CA GLU A 267 18.35 9.84 -23.89
C GLU A 267 18.41 8.98 -22.62
N GLY A 268 17.40 8.13 -22.37
CA GLY A 268 17.42 7.16 -21.27
C GLY A 268 18.64 6.24 -21.33
N ASP A 269 18.95 5.67 -22.49
CA ASP A 269 20.12 4.83 -22.72
C ASP A 269 21.43 5.59 -22.50
N LYS A 270 21.49 6.87 -22.90
CA LYS A 270 22.66 7.72 -22.68
C LYS A 270 22.88 8.00 -21.19
N VAL A 271 21.82 8.35 -20.46
CA VAL A 271 21.86 8.55 -19.00
C VAL A 271 22.24 7.25 -18.29
N MET A 272 21.73 6.11 -18.75
CA MET A 272 22.08 4.81 -18.14
C MET A 272 23.54 4.42 -18.39
N LYS A 273 24.08 4.69 -19.58
CA LYS A 273 25.52 4.50 -19.86
C LYS A 273 26.38 5.34 -18.92
N GLU A 274 25.98 6.59 -18.68
CA GLU A 274 26.66 7.43 -17.69
C GLU A 274 26.55 6.83 -16.28
N ALA A 275 25.36 6.40 -15.86
CA ALA A 275 25.16 5.73 -14.58
C ALA A 275 26.11 4.53 -14.40
N VAL A 276 26.13 3.62 -15.38
CA VAL A 276 26.97 2.41 -15.38
C VAL A 276 28.46 2.73 -15.27
N SER A 277 28.91 3.85 -15.84
CA SER A 277 30.31 4.28 -15.69
C SER A 277 30.69 4.61 -14.24
N MET A 278 29.72 5.10 -13.45
CA MET A 278 29.87 5.47 -12.04
C MET A 278 29.61 4.30 -11.07
N ALA A 279 29.01 3.22 -11.55
CA ALA A 279 28.62 2.09 -10.73
C ALA A 279 29.82 1.36 -10.10
N ASN A 280 29.65 0.94 -8.85
CA ASN A 280 30.55 0.03 -8.15
C ASN A 280 30.25 -1.45 -8.47
N GLU A 281 31.08 -2.35 -7.94
CA GLU A 281 30.97 -3.80 -8.16
C GLU A 281 29.56 -4.36 -7.87
N GLN A 282 28.99 -3.99 -6.72
CA GLN A 282 27.70 -4.48 -6.26
C GLN A 282 26.56 -3.92 -7.12
N GLU A 283 26.61 -2.63 -7.46
CA GLU A 283 25.62 -1.97 -8.32
C GLU A 283 25.59 -2.57 -9.73
N LEU A 284 26.76 -2.78 -10.34
CA LEU A 284 26.87 -3.48 -11.62
C LEU A 284 26.30 -4.89 -11.54
N ASN A 285 26.60 -5.60 -10.45
CA ASN A 285 26.11 -6.95 -10.27
C ASN A 285 24.58 -6.98 -10.17
N LEU A 286 23.99 -6.16 -9.29
CA LEU A 286 22.54 -6.05 -9.12
C LEU A 286 21.84 -5.64 -10.43
N TYR A 287 22.44 -4.71 -11.17
CA TYR A 287 21.90 -4.31 -12.47
C TYR A 287 21.93 -5.43 -13.49
N GLY A 288 23.05 -6.17 -13.58
CA GLY A 288 23.15 -7.36 -14.42
C GLY A 288 22.09 -8.41 -14.11
N TYR A 289 21.83 -8.68 -12.82
CA TYR A 289 20.76 -9.62 -12.41
C TYR A 289 19.36 -9.09 -12.70
N ASN A 290 19.10 -7.80 -12.56
CA ASN A 290 17.83 -7.19 -12.95
C ASN A 290 17.57 -7.40 -14.46
N LEU A 291 18.58 -7.16 -15.29
CA LEU A 291 18.52 -7.42 -16.73
C LEU A 291 18.26 -8.90 -17.04
N LEU A 292 18.90 -9.84 -16.33
CA LEU A 292 18.62 -11.28 -16.48
C LEU A 292 17.17 -11.63 -16.13
N GLY A 293 16.63 -11.07 -15.04
CA GLY A 293 15.24 -11.27 -14.62
C GLY A 293 14.24 -10.76 -15.65
N ASN A 294 14.59 -9.70 -16.36
CA ASN A 294 13.81 -9.11 -17.46
C ASN A 294 14.05 -9.81 -18.82
N ASN A 295 14.68 -10.99 -18.84
CA ASN A 295 15.04 -11.74 -20.05
C ASN A 295 15.97 -10.99 -21.02
N GLN A 296 16.75 -10.02 -20.54
CA GLN A 296 17.72 -9.25 -21.32
C GLN A 296 19.14 -9.83 -21.15
N ALA A 297 19.30 -11.12 -21.45
CA ALA A 297 20.55 -11.85 -21.17
C ALA A 297 21.79 -11.26 -21.84
N ASP A 298 21.67 -10.75 -23.07
CA ASP A 298 22.79 -10.13 -23.77
C ASP A 298 23.28 -8.85 -23.06
N LYS A 299 22.36 -7.96 -22.70
CA LYS A 299 22.70 -6.74 -21.93
C LYS A 299 23.27 -7.08 -20.56
N ALA A 300 22.73 -8.10 -19.88
CA ALA A 300 23.25 -8.55 -18.60
C ALA A 300 24.71 -9.04 -18.72
N ILE A 301 25.01 -9.84 -19.74
CA ILE A 301 26.36 -10.32 -20.03
C ILE A 301 27.31 -9.14 -20.28
N GLU A 302 26.90 -8.13 -21.04
CA GLU A 302 27.72 -6.91 -21.25
C GLU A 302 28.07 -6.22 -19.91
N ILE A 303 27.09 -6.09 -19.02
CA ILE A 303 27.30 -5.50 -17.69
C ILE A 303 28.20 -6.38 -16.82
N PHE A 304 28.03 -7.69 -16.83
CA PHE A 304 28.91 -8.60 -16.09
C PHE A 304 30.34 -8.61 -16.64
N ILE A 305 30.51 -8.54 -17.96
CA ILE A 305 31.84 -8.37 -18.58
C ILE A 305 32.48 -7.09 -18.06
N LEU A 306 31.77 -5.96 -18.11
CA LEU A 306 32.27 -4.70 -17.57
C LEU A 306 32.64 -4.83 -16.08
N ASN A 307 31.85 -5.54 -15.29
CA ASN A 307 32.13 -5.77 -13.89
C ASN A 307 33.42 -6.57 -13.69
N THR A 308 33.66 -7.63 -14.48
CA THR A 308 34.93 -8.37 -14.47
C THR A 308 36.13 -7.52 -14.90
N GLN A 309 35.94 -6.57 -15.81
CA GLN A 309 37.01 -5.66 -16.25
C GLN A 309 37.37 -4.64 -15.16
N LYS A 310 36.38 -4.08 -14.47
CA LYS A 310 36.58 -3.14 -13.35
C LYS A 310 37.09 -3.85 -12.09
N HIS A 311 36.67 -5.09 -11.86
CA HIS A 311 36.96 -5.86 -10.65
C HIS A 311 37.54 -7.25 -10.99
N PRO A 312 38.73 -7.31 -11.64
CA PRO A 312 39.26 -8.56 -12.20
C PRO A 312 39.65 -9.60 -11.14
N THR A 313 39.79 -9.18 -9.88
CA THR A 313 40.10 -10.04 -8.72
C THR A 313 38.86 -10.53 -7.97
N SER A 314 37.65 -10.09 -8.35
CA SER A 314 36.41 -10.54 -7.72
C SER A 314 35.94 -11.85 -8.33
N ALA A 315 36.04 -12.94 -7.56
CA ALA A 315 35.50 -14.23 -7.96
C ALA A 315 33.97 -14.17 -8.18
N ASN A 316 33.26 -13.30 -7.44
CA ASN A 316 31.82 -13.10 -7.58
C ASN A 316 31.44 -12.50 -8.95
N CYS A 317 32.25 -11.59 -9.50
CA CYS A 317 32.03 -11.04 -10.84
C CYS A 317 32.15 -12.11 -11.93
N TRP A 318 33.18 -12.96 -11.83
CA TRP A 318 33.37 -14.07 -12.77
C TRP A 318 32.27 -15.12 -12.65
N ASP A 319 31.84 -15.45 -11.43
CA ASP A 319 30.71 -16.36 -11.18
C ASP A 319 29.42 -15.81 -11.81
N SER A 320 29.11 -14.53 -11.57
CA SER A 320 27.91 -13.87 -12.13
C SER A 320 27.94 -13.78 -13.67
N LEU A 321 29.11 -13.55 -14.27
CA LEU A 321 29.28 -13.64 -15.72
C LEU A 321 29.01 -15.06 -16.24
N GLY A 322 29.45 -16.08 -15.49
CA GLY A 322 29.13 -17.48 -15.76
C GLY A 322 27.63 -17.75 -15.77
N GLU A 323 26.89 -17.22 -14.79
CA GLU A 323 25.43 -17.32 -14.73
C GLU A 323 24.75 -16.66 -15.92
N GLY A 324 25.22 -15.47 -16.32
CA GLY A 324 24.73 -14.78 -17.52
C GLY A 324 24.86 -15.65 -18.77
N TYR A 325 26.04 -16.23 -19.01
CA TYR A 325 26.24 -17.15 -20.14
C TYR A 325 25.41 -18.43 -20.01
N ALA A 326 25.28 -19.00 -18.82
CA ALA A 326 24.46 -20.19 -18.59
C ALA A 326 22.98 -19.92 -18.92
N LYS A 327 22.45 -18.76 -18.50
CA LYS A 327 21.08 -18.33 -18.81
C LYS A 327 20.85 -18.13 -20.31
N LYS A 328 21.86 -17.64 -21.04
CA LYS A 328 21.84 -17.52 -22.51
C LYS A 328 21.99 -18.89 -23.23
N GLY A 329 22.40 -19.94 -22.52
CA GLY A 329 22.67 -21.26 -23.08
C GLY A 329 24.09 -21.42 -23.66
N ASP A 330 24.97 -20.43 -23.45
CA ASP A 330 26.37 -20.49 -23.85
C ASP A 330 27.18 -21.30 -22.82
N LYS A 331 27.10 -22.62 -22.95
CA LYS A 331 27.76 -23.55 -22.02
C LYS A 331 29.28 -23.36 -21.99
N LYS A 332 29.90 -23.05 -23.13
CA LYS A 332 31.36 -22.94 -23.24
C LYS A 332 31.85 -21.78 -22.38
N ASN A 333 31.26 -20.60 -22.56
CA ASN A 333 31.66 -19.42 -21.80
C ASN A 333 31.19 -19.52 -20.34
N ALA A 334 30.05 -20.12 -20.04
CA ALA A 334 29.62 -20.38 -18.66
C ALA A 334 30.66 -21.19 -17.89
N ILE A 335 31.06 -22.36 -18.42
CA ILE A 335 32.07 -23.24 -17.79
C ILE A 335 33.40 -22.52 -17.58
N ALA A 336 33.86 -21.74 -18.57
CA ALA A 336 35.12 -21.00 -18.48
C ALA A 336 35.10 -20.00 -17.31
N ASN A 337 33.99 -19.28 -17.14
CA ASN A 337 33.85 -18.26 -16.11
C ASN A 337 33.69 -18.85 -14.69
N PHE A 338 32.92 -19.94 -14.51
CA PHE A 338 32.85 -20.64 -13.22
C PHE A 338 34.20 -21.22 -12.81
N LYS A 339 34.96 -21.82 -13.74
CA LYS A 339 36.33 -22.29 -13.46
C LYS A 339 37.26 -21.13 -13.09
N LYS A 340 37.10 -19.99 -13.76
CA LYS A 340 37.85 -18.77 -13.42
C LYS A 340 37.53 -18.31 -12.00
N ALA A 341 36.26 -18.23 -11.62
CA ALA A 341 35.83 -17.88 -10.26
C ALA A 341 36.45 -18.83 -9.21
N LEU A 342 36.38 -20.16 -9.42
CA LEU A 342 36.94 -21.16 -8.52
C LEU A 342 38.47 -21.07 -8.36
N SER A 343 39.19 -20.66 -9.40
CA SER A 343 40.65 -20.48 -9.35
C SER A 343 41.09 -19.36 -8.39
N MET A 344 40.16 -18.52 -7.93
CA MET A 344 40.43 -17.31 -7.15
C MET A 344 40.17 -17.50 -5.64
N ASN A 345 40.00 -18.76 -5.19
CA ASN A 345 39.65 -19.10 -3.82
C ASN A 345 38.40 -18.34 -3.29
N PRO A 346 37.24 -18.47 -3.96
CA PRO A 346 36.04 -17.72 -3.63
C PRO A 346 35.50 -18.02 -2.23
N PRO A 347 34.69 -17.12 -1.65
CA PRO A 347 33.96 -17.41 -0.42
C PRO A 347 33.00 -18.60 -0.63
N PRO A 348 32.62 -19.32 0.46
CA PRO A 348 31.89 -20.59 0.36
C PRO A 348 30.62 -20.54 -0.50
N ASN A 349 29.88 -19.43 -0.47
CA ASN A 349 28.66 -19.25 -1.26
C ASN A 349 28.95 -19.20 -2.77
N VAL A 350 29.96 -18.43 -3.18
CA VAL A 350 30.37 -18.31 -4.60
C VAL A 350 30.96 -19.64 -5.08
N LYS A 351 31.77 -20.30 -4.24
CA LYS A 351 32.31 -21.64 -4.53
C LYS A 351 31.18 -22.64 -4.80
N ALA A 352 30.23 -22.75 -3.88
CA ALA A 352 29.11 -23.68 -3.99
C ALA A 352 28.23 -23.40 -5.23
N ASN A 353 28.04 -22.12 -5.57
CA ASN A 353 27.28 -21.73 -6.76
C ASN A 353 27.99 -22.17 -8.06
N SER A 354 29.26 -21.80 -8.23
CA SER A 354 30.09 -22.22 -9.38
C SER A 354 30.13 -23.74 -9.53
N GLU A 355 30.34 -24.47 -8.43
CA GLU A 355 30.36 -25.94 -8.41
C GLU A 355 29.01 -26.53 -8.85
N LYS A 356 27.90 -26.02 -8.31
CA LYS A 356 26.54 -26.43 -8.72
C LYS A 356 26.34 -26.28 -10.22
N TYR A 357 26.67 -25.12 -10.80
CA TYR A 357 26.51 -24.89 -12.23
C TYR A 357 27.44 -25.77 -13.08
N LEU A 358 28.70 -25.95 -12.68
CA LEU A 358 29.63 -26.85 -13.39
C LEU A 358 29.11 -28.29 -13.42
N LYS A 359 28.54 -28.77 -12.31
CA LYS A 359 27.90 -30.09 -12.25
C LYS A 359 26.70 -30.19 -13.21
N GLN A 360 25.82 -29.18 -13.21
CA GLN A 360 24.67 -29.13 -14.12
C GLN A 360 25.09 -29.07 -15.60
N LEU A 361 26.24 -28.46 -15.89
CA LEU A 361 26.80 -28.35 -17.23
C LEU A 361 27.69 -29.54 -17.62
N GLY A 362 27.90 -30.53 -16.74
CA GLY A 362 28.72 -31.72 -17.00
C GLY A 362 30.22 -31.45 -17.06
N ALA A 363 30.71 -30.47 -16.29
CA ALA A 363 32.08 -29.96 -16.35
C ALA A 363 32.82 -29.95 -15.00
N MET A 364 32.28 -30.67 -14.01
CA MET A 364 32.85 -30.85 -12.66
C MET A 364 33.75 -32.08 -12.60
#